data_AF-A0A7X8LJ95-F1
#
_entry.id   AF-A0A7X8LJ95-F1
#
_cell.length_a   1.000
_cell.length_b   1.000
_cell.length_c   1.000
_cell.angle_alpha   90.00
_cell.angle_beta   90.00
_cell.angle_gamma   90.00
#
_symmetry.space_group_name_H-M   'P 1'
#
loop_
_entity.id
_entity.type
_entity.pdbx_description
1 polymer ?
#
loop_
_entity_poly.entity_id
_entity_poly.type
_entity_poly.pdbx_seq_one_letter_code
_entity_poly.pdbx_strand_id
1 'polypeptide(L)'
;MSEQQQELWKQKLMALLHDVPDKCFDIANHEASAAAYQRAAGFVDDQYVAPLRESLKPADWFSSAAERFVFPQSKCTHKFPETPLFLHPLSSKPYPFPLNFAAQAGTHSETIQEAIKSVPDGDWHQKFFLYWRRWLENAAYKTPHLAFLPADTRIPDHTIWTHMSLASALAPCIAGETVKPELLMMQLGPVQDFIAQARTTRDLWSGSYLISWLIAHGLKAITDEIGPDAVIFPSLRGNGIFDALHNKKFYNTPWKHGDDGKVQTTWERLLDDKGDWNKMADWLLTPTLPNRFFAVVPPGRGEVLANKAAIAIRNELCVIGEAVWQWLAAKGADEAWLGRWESQIRAFPEITWATQEWLDREKCLAEAEKLPQDKDDVAGVAGRLKEMFKLAEEGLPKDDRDKRYYSDKETKTRLNNSGLLWSAHYALLDAKLAARRNTRNFEQWDPVATGAAVKDSLSGKEECIGDEEFWGKLVKKGNGKIFTTASHRYGAMNLIKRLWCHPEVDIPYLREKLGLERELLKRAVRNASTKDIATRNVVATPGSLPSPYIAVIAMDGDEMGKWISG
;
A
#
# COMPACT_ATOMS: atom_id res chain seq x y z
N MET A 1 20.14 -3.75 15.38
CA MET A 1 19.84 -4.60 14.21
C MET A 1 20.84 -5.74 14.19
N SER A 2 20.41 -7.00 14.05
CA SER A 2 21.34 -8.14 13.95
C SER A 2 22.09 -8.12 12.61
N GLU A 3 23.20 -8.83 12.49
CA GLU A 3 23.95 -8.95 11.23
C GLU A 3 23.08 -9.50 10.09
N GLN A 4 22.27 -10.52 10.37
CA GLN A 4 21.31 -11.10 9.41
C GLN A 4 20.30 -10.05 8.90
N GLN A 5 19.81 -9.19 9.79
CA GLN A 5 18.91 -8.11 9.40
C GLN A 5 19.62 -7.06 8.55
N GLN A 6 20.88 -6.70 8.89
CA GLN A 6 21.65 -5.78 8.05
C GLN A 6 21.86 -6.36 6.64
N GLU A 7 22.18 -7.64 6.54
CA GLU A 7 22.42 -8.31 5.28
C GLU A 7 21.16 -8.35 4.40
N LEU A 8 19.97 -8.58 4.98
CA LEU A 8 18.70 -8.49 4.26
C LEU A 8 18.53 -7.12 3.59
N TRP A 9 18.77 -6.02 4.31
CA TRP A 9 18.57 -4.68 3.75
C TRP A 9 19.63 -4.31 2.70
N LYS A 10 20.86 -4.83 2.85
CA LYS A 10 21.88 -4.72 1.80
C LYS A 10 21.46 -5.48 0.53
N GLN A 11 20.99 -6.71 0.67
CA GLN A 11 20.48 -7.51 -0.45
C GLN A 11 19.33 -6.80 -1.16
N LYS A 12 18.35 -6.29 -0.39
CA LYS A 12 17.22 -5.55 -0.95
C LYS A 12 17.64 -4.26 -1.64
N LEU A 13 18.51 -3.45 -1.03
CA LEU A 13 18.99 -2.22 -1.66
C LEU A 13 19.85 -2.51 -2.90
N MET A 14 20.71 -3.52 -2.87
CA MET A 14 21.47 -3.94 -4.04
C MET A 14 20.55 -4.42 -5.18
N ALA A 15 19.51 -5.20 -4.86
CA ALA A 15 18.51 -5.64 -5.84
C ALA A 15 17.65 -4.48 -6.36
N LEU A 16 17.34 -3.47 -5.53
CA LEU A 16 16.69 -2.25 -5.98
C LEU A 16 17.58 -1.48 -6.97
N LEU A 17 18.90 -1.53 -6.78
CA LEU A 17 19.92 -0.83 -7.59
C LEU A 17 20.57 -1.73 -8.65
N HIS A 18 19.99 -2.89 -8.97
CA HIS A 18 20.55 -3.78 -9.99
C HIS A 18 20.52 -3.13 -11.38
N ASP A 19 19.50 -2.31 -11.60
CA ASP A 19 19.24 -1.49 -12.78
C ASP A 19 19.25 0.00 -12.40
N VAL A 20 19.13 0.86 -13.42
CA VAL A 20 19.14 2.31 -13.28
C VAL A 20 17.94 2.97 -13.95
N PRO A 21 17.39 4.06 -13.39
CA PRO A 21 16.21 4.68 -13.98
C PRO A 21 16.41 5.21 -15.40
N ASP A 22 17.64 5.60 -15.75
CA ASP A 22 18.05 6.09 -17.07
C ASP A 22 18.40 4.98 -18.08
N LYS A 23 18.19 3.70 -17.75
CA LYS A 23 18.50 2.53 -18.60
C LYS A 23 17.93 2.64 -20.01
N CYS A 24 16.74 3.20 -20.16
CA CYS A 24 16.11 3.33 -21.47
C CYS A 24 16.89 4.25 -22.44
N PHE A 25 17.74 5.15 -21.93
CA PHE A 25 18.58 6.02 -22.75
C PHE A 25 19.83 5.31 -23.30
N ASP A 26 20.43 4.40 -22.53
CA ASP A 26 21.58 3.60 -22.94
C ASP A 26 21.53 2.17 -22.37
N ILE A 27 20.84 1.29 -23.09
CA ILE A 27 20.69 -0.12 -22.73
C ILE A 27 22.04 -0.85 -22.79
N ALA A 28 23.02 -0.40 -23.57
CA ALA A 28 24.28 -1.13 -23.71
C ALA A 28 25.19 -0.95 -22.49
N ASN A 29 25.23 0.25 -21.91
CA ASN A 29 26.13 0.58 -20.80
C ASN A 29 25.46 0.68 -19.42
N HIS A 30 24.18 0.34 -19.30
CA HIS A 30 23.40 0.53 -18.06
C HIS A 30 24.01 -0.15 -16.82
N GLU A 31 24.69 -1.30 -16.95
CA GLU A 31 25.35 -1.96 -15.81
C GLU A 31 26.51 -1.12 -15.23
N ALA A 32 27.26 -0.40 -16.08
CA ALA A 32 28.32 0.50 -15.64
C ALA A 32 27.73 1.73 -14.93
N SER A 33 26.61 2.25 -15.44
CA SER A 33 25.84 3.30 -14.77
C SER A 33 25.34 2.81 -13.40
N ALA A 34 24.79 1.61 -13.31
CA ALA A 34 24.30 1.00 -12.06
C ALA A 34 25.38 0.95 -10.99
N ALA A 35 26.61 0.60 -11.36
CA ALA A 35 27.74 0.59 -10.44
C ALA A 35 28.00 1.97 -9.79
N ALA A 36 27.78 3.08 -10.51
CA ALA A 36 27.93 4.42 -9.95
C ALA A 36 26.87 4.71 -8.88
N TYR A 37 25.61 4.34 -9.12
CA TYR A 37 24.52 4.49 -8.14
C TYR A 37 24.70 3.57 -6.92
N GLN A 38 25.19 2.35 -7.13
CA GLN A 38 25.53 1.43 -6.04
C GLN A 38 26.63 1.98 -5.13
N ARG A 39 27.72 2.54 -5.71
CA ARG A 39 28.76 3.21 -4.92
C ARG A 39 28.20 4.40 -4.14
N ALA A 40 27.33 5.20 -4.75
CA ALA A 40 26.68 6.33 -4.08
C ALA A 40 25.79 5.89 -2.89
N ALA A 41 25.25 4.66 -2.93
CA ALA A 41 24.51 4.06 -1.81
C ALA A 41 25.39 3.49 -0.69
N GLY A 42 26.71 3.44 -0.90
CA GLY A 42 27.69 2.94 0.07
C GLY A 42 28.25 1.55 -0.26
N PHE A 43 27.97 0.99 -1.44
CA PHE A 43 28.57 -0.26 -1.91
C PHE A 43 29.93 0.02 -2.56
N VAL A 44 30.97 0.15 -1.74
CA VAL A 44 32.33 0.54 -2.18
C VAL A 44 33.34 -0.61 -2.19
N ASP A 45 33.05 -1.74 -1.55
CA ASP A 45 33.92 -2.91 -1.50
C ASP A 45 33.57 -3.89 -2.62
N ASP A 46 34.34 -3.85 -3.71
CA ASP A 46 34.11 -4.70 -4.89
C ASP A 46 34.19 -6.21 -4.57
N GLN A 47 34.96 -6.62 -3.54
CA GLN A 47 35.06 -8.03 -3.15
C GLN A 47 33.76 -8.55 -2.54
N TYR A 48 33.01 -7.67 -1.87
CA TYR A 48 31.69 -7.97 -1.35
C TYR A 48 30.59 -7.76 -2.40
N VAL A 49 30.69 -6.70 -3.20
CA VAL A 49 29.63 -6.28 -4.14
C VAL A 49 29.48 -7.23 -5.32
N ALA A 50 30.58 -7.72 -5.91
CA ALA A 50 30.49 -8.57 -7.09
C ALA A 50 29.77 -9.91 -6.80
N PRO A 51 30.10 -10.68 -5.74
CA PRO A 51 29.36 -11.88 -5.37
C PRO A 51 27.89 -11.60 -5.01
N LEU A 52 27.63 -10.49 -4.31
CA LEU A 52 26.26 -10.10 -3.95
C LEU A 52 25.42 -9.79 -5.19
N ARG A 53 25.96 -9.08 -6.18
CA ARG A 53 25.25 -8.78 -7.43
C ARG A 53 24.92 -10.06 -8.19
N GLU A 54 25.88 -11.00 -8.26
CA GLU A 54 25.67 -12.27 -8.94
C GLU A 54 24.57 -13.11 -8.28
N SER A 55 24.55 -13.17 -6.94
CA SER A 55 23.56 -13.94 -6.20
C SER A 55 22.13 -13.40 -6.33
N LEU A 56 21.97 -12.13 -6.75
CA LEU A 56 20.67 -11.46 -6.89
C LEU A 56 20.09 -11.49 -8.31
N LYS A 57 20.87 -11.89 -9.33
CA LYS A 57 20.40 -12.01 -10.72
C LYS A 57 19.13 -12.85 -10.90
N PRO A 58 18.91 -13.96 -10.15
CA PRO A 58 17.68 -14.72 -10.25
C PRO A 58 16.42 -13.87 -9.98
N ALA A 59 16.48 -12.88 -9.08
CA ALA A 59 15.35 -12.01 -8.77
C ALA A 59 15.01 -11.05 -9.92
N ASP A 60 16.01 -10.44 -10.57
CA ASP A 60 15.79 -9.68 -11.81
C ASP A 60 15.14 -10.57 -12.87
N TRP A 61 15.73 -11.72 -13.19
CA TRP A 61 15.20 -12.59 -14.23
C TRP A 61 13.76 -13.04 -13.95
N PHE A 62 13.45 -13.38 -12.70
CA PHE A 62 12.10 -13.72 -12.28
C PHE A 62 11.13 -12.54 -12.42
N SER A 63 11.49 -11.35 -11.91
CA SER A 63 10.64 -10.14 -12.00
C SER A 63 10.34 -9.80 -13.47
N SER A 64 11.39 -9.76 -14.29
CA SER A 64 11.33 -9.66 -15.74
C SER A 64 10.32 -10.63 -16.36
N ALA A 65 10.31 -11.91 -15.96
CA ALA A 65 9.40 -12.91 -16.49
C ALA A 65 7.96 -12.80 -15.95
N ALA A 66 7.76 -12.21 -14.77
CA ALA A 66 6.44 -11.94 -14.21
C ALA A 66 5.78 -10.73 -14.88
N GLU A 67 6.57 -9.77 -15.36
CA GLU A 67 6.09 -8.51 -15.95
C GLU A 67 5.87 -8.59 -17.46
N ARG A 68 6.50 -9.54 -18.17
CA ARG A 68 6.45 -9.60 -19.64
C ARG A 68 6.27 -10.99 -20.23
N PHE A 69 5.72 -11.03 -21.45
CA PHE A 69 5.70 -12.23 -22.27
C PHE A 69 7.00 -12.39 -23.09
N VAL A 70 7.22 -13.57 -23.66
CA VAL A 70 8.44 -13.91 -24.41
C VAL A 70 8.39 -13.38 -25.84
N PHE A 71 9.42 -12.62 -26.26
CA PHE A 71 9.56 -12.12 -27.64
C PHE A 71 10.55 -12.91 -28.49
N PRO A 72 10.40 -12.86 -29.83
CA PRO A 72 11.46 -13.22 -30.75
C PRO A 72 12.69 -12.32 -30.57
N GLN A 73 13.85 -12.93 -30.46
CA GLN A 73 15.15 -12.28 -30.34
C GLN A 73 15.39 -11.33 -31.52
N SER A 74 15.76 -10.09 -31.21
CA SER A 74 16.17 -9.07 -32.20
C SER A 74 15.14 -8.68 -33.27
N LYS A 75 13.86 -9.12 -33.16
CA LYS A 75 12.81 -8.77 -34.14
C LYS A 75 11.80 -7.74 -33.64
N CYS A 76 11.67 -7.58 -32.33
CA CYS A 76 10.75 -6.62 -31.70
C CYS A 76 11.53 -5.56 -30.92
N THR A 77 12.47 -4.87 -31.55
CA THR A 77 13.28 -3.83 -30.89
C THR A 77 12.58 -2.48 -30.94
N HIS A 78 12.61 -1.75 -29.83
CA HIS A 78 12.21 -0.35 -29.78
C HIS A 78 13.32 0.47 -29.12
N LYS A 79 13.62 1.63 -29.70
CA LYS A 79 14.68 2.52 -29.25
C LYS A 79 14.07 3.79 -28.67
N PHE A 80 14.02 3.85 -27.35
CA PHE A 80 13.52 5.01 -26.62
C PHE A 80 14.23 6.33 -26.99
N PRO A 81 15.55 6.37 -27.25
CA PRO A 81 16.22 7.61 -27.64
C PRO A 81 15.73 8.20 -28.98
N GLU A 82 15.26 7.35 -29.89
CA GLU A 82 14.73 7.77 -31.20
C GLU A 82 13.25 8.12 -31.09
N THR A 83 12.48 7.39 -30.28
CA THR A 83 11.03 7.61 -30.10
C THR A 83 10.64 7.31 -28.65
N PRO A 84 10.66 8.30 -27.75
CA PRO A 84 10.24 8.12 -26.37
C PRO A 84 8.80 7.61 -26.29
N LEU A 85 8.60 6.47 -25.63
CA LEU A 85 7.30 5.81 -25.55
C LEU A 85 7.08 5.21 -24.17
N PHE A 86 5.89 5.45 -23.63
CA PHE A 86 5.32 4.75 -22.50
C PHE A 86 3.82 4.60 -22.78
N LEU A 87 3.26 3.41 -22.58
CA LEU A 87 1.87 3.08 -22.87
C LEU A 87 1.12 2.85 -21.56
N HIS A 88 -0.01 3.50 -21.37
CA HIS A 88 -0.83 3.27 -20.18
C HIS A 88 -1.36 1.82 -20.16
N PRO A 89 -1.11 1.00 -19.12
CA PRO A 89 -1.45 -0.42 -19.09
C PRO A 89 -2.90 -0.76 -19.46
N LEU A 90 -3.86 0.03 -18.95
CA LEU A 90 -5.28 -0.25 -19.15
C LEU A 90 -5.89 0.33 -20.44
N SER A 91 -5.41 1.50 -20.89
CA SER A 91 -6.01 2.22 -22.02
C SER A 91 -5.20 2.10 -23.30
N SER A 92 -3.98 1.56 -23.19
CA SER A 92 -2.97 1.50 -24.25
C SER A 92 -2.63 2.86 -24.88
N LYS A 93 -3.02 3.97 -24.24
CA LYS A 93 -2.73 5.32 -24.72
C LYS A 93 -1.26 5.69 -24.45
N PRO A 94 -0.58 6.33 -25.42
CA PRO A 94 0.78 6.81 -25.19
C PRO A 94 0.81 7.98 -24.21
N TYR A 95 1.82 7.99 -23.35
CA TYR A 95 2.17 9.11 -22.50
C TYR A 95 2.87 10.20 -23.33
N PRO A 96 2.47 11.48 -23.22
CA PRO A 96 3.02 12.56 -24.02
C PRO A 96 4.37 13.04 -23.43
N PHE A 97 5.47 12.43 -23.86
CA PHE A 97 6.80 12.97 -23.59
C PHE A 97 7.02 14.31 -24.31
N PRO A 98 7.76 15.27 -23.71
CA PRO A 98 8.10 16.53 -24.37
C PRO A 98 8.91 16.30 -25.65
N LEU A 99 8.79 17.26 -26.57
CA LEU A 99 9.68 17.30 -27.72
C LEU A 99 11.14 17.39 -27.25
N ASN A 100 12.04 16.64 -27.89
CA ASN A 100 13.46 16.55 -27.55
C ASN A 100 13.79 16.00 -26.15
N PHE A 101 12.84 15.33 -25.48
CA PHE A 101 13.09 14.72 -24.17
C PHE A 101 14.31 13.78 -24.18
N ALA A 102 14.38 12.85 -25.13
CA ALA A 102 15.54 11.96 -25.26
C ALA A 102 16.86 12.67 -25.57
N ALA A 103 16.83 13.85 -26.22
CA ALA A 103 18.05 14.61 -26.51
C ALA A 103 18.69 15.19 -25.24
N GLN A 104 17.94 15.26 -24.13
CA GLN A 104 18.40 15.73 -22.83
C GLN A 104 18.81 14.59 -21.89
N ALA A 105 19.07 13.38 -22.43
CA ALA A 105 19.40 12.19 -21.65
C ALA A 105 20.49 12.44 -20.60
N GLY A 106 21.59 13.14 -20.93
CA GLY A 106 22.65 13.46 -19.98
C GLY A 106 22.16 14.27 -18.77
N THR A 107 21.39 15.34 -19.01
CA THR A 107 20.79 16.15 -17.94
C THR A 107 19.77 15.36 -17.11
N HIS A 108 19.04 14.44 -17.75
CA HIS A 108 18.12 13.55 -17.05
C HIS A 108 18.86 12.56 -16.13
N SER A 109 19.94 11.95 -16.61
CA SER A 109 20.83 11.10 -15.80
C SER A 109 21.43 11.87 -14.61
N GLU A 110 21.92 13.09 -14.83
CA GLU A 110 22.41 13.96 -13.76
C GLU A 110 21.31 14.25 -12.72
N THR A 111 20.09 14.57 -13.16
CA THR A 111 18.93 14.79 -12.27
C THR A 111 18.63 13.55 -11.42
N ILE A 112 18.68 12.35 -12.01
CA ILE A 112 18.46 11.08 -11.31
C ILE A 112 19.56 10.81 -10.28
N GLN A 113 20.80 11.14 -10.60
CA GLN A 113 21.94 10.97 -9.71
C GLN A 113 21.92 11.98 -8.54
N GLU A 114 21.59 13.24 -8.81
CA GLU A 114 21.43 14.28 -7.78
C GLU A 114 20.29 13.97 -6.81
N ALA A 115 19.22 13.35 -7.30
CA ALA A 115 18.07 12.94 -6.49
C ALA A 115 18.44 11.97 -5.34
N ILE A 116 19.55 11.23 -5.48
CA ILE A 116 20.09 10.35 -4.42
C ILE A 116 20.76 11.13 -3.30
N LYS A 117 21.49 12.20 -3.62
CA LYS A 117 22.13 13.06 -2.59
C LYS A 117 21.11 13.68 -1.63
N SER A 118 19.85 13.72 -2.08
CA SER A 118 18.68 14.13 -1.31
C SER A 118 18.10 13.03 -0.40
N VAL A 119 18.76 11.89 -0.27
CA VAL A 119 18.45 10.81 0.67
C VAL A 119 19.53 10.79 1.76
N PRO A 120 19.17 10.90 3.05
CA PRO A 120 20.17 10.91 4.12
C PRO A 120 20.92 9.59 4.21
N ASP A 121 22.17 9.67 4.65
CA ASP A 121 22.92 8.51 5.09
C ASP A 121 22.36 7.99 6.43
N GLY A 122 22.40 6.68 6.62
CA GLY A 122 21.78 6.01 7.75
C GLY A 122 22.13 4.52 7.81
N ASP A 123 21.49 3.76 8.69
CA ASP A 123 21.65 2.30 8.65
C ASP A 123 21.04 1.71 7.37
N TRP A 124 21.42 0.49 7.00
CA TRP A 124 20.98 -0.15 5.74
C TRP A 124 19.46 -0.25 5.59
N HIS A 125 18.71 -0.40 6.68
CA HIS A 125 17.25 -0.42 6.66
C HIS A 125 16.71 0.96 6.30
N GLN A 126 17.19 2.01 6.98
CA GLN A 126 16.79 3.38 6.67
C GLN A 126 17.18 3.77 5.24
N LYS A 127 18.39 3.43 4.79
CA LYS A 127 18.81 3.68 3.39
C LYS A 127 17.87 3.00 2.41
N PHE A 128 17.67 1.70 2.55
CA PHE A 128 16.76 0.95 1.68
C PHE A 128 15.37 1.59 1.62
N PHE A 129 14.78 1.88 2.79
CA PHE A 129 13.46 2.45 2.88
C PHE A 129 13.38 3.83 2.20
N LEU A 130 14.36 4.70 2.42
CA LEU A 130 14.37 6.04 1.83
C LEU A 130 14.73 6.04 0.35
N TYR A 131 15.56 5.13 -0.14
CA TYR A 131 15.79 4.94 -1.58
C TYR A 131 14.49 4.54 -2.28
N TRP A 132 13.80 3.50 -1.77
CA TRP A 132 12.51 3.07 -2.31
C TRP A 132 11.45 4.17 -2.25
N ARG A 133 11.44 4.96 -1.17
CA ARG A 133 10.42 5.97 -0.91
C ARG A 133 10.66 7.27 -1.67
N ARG A 134 11.89 7.78 -1.74
CA ARG A 134 12.21 9.17 -2.13
C ARG A 134 12.93 9.34 -3.45
N TRP A 135 13.63 8.32 -3.94
CA TRP A 135 14.49 8.51 -5.12
C TRP A 135 13.67 8.91 -6.36
N LEU A 136 12.59 8.18 -6.65
CA LEU A 136 11.64 8.51 -7.73
C LEU A 136 11.11 9.94 -7.61
N GLU A 137 10.61 10.32 -6.43
CA GLU A 137 9.96 11.62 -6.24
C GLU A 137 10.94 12.77 -6.32
N ASN A 138 12.14 12.60 -5.77
CA ASN A 138 13.21 13.58 -5.88
C ASN A 138 13.62 13.78 -7.35
N ALA A 139 13.71 12.70 -8.14
CA ALA A 139 14.02 12.78 -9.57
C ALA A 139 12.88 13.42 -10.36
N ALA A 140 11.65 13.00 -10.11
CA ALA A 140 10.45 13.49 -10.80
C ALA A 140 10.02 14.91 -10.37
N TYR A 141 10.57 15.46 -9.28
CA TYR A 141 10.18 16.77 -8.75
C TYR A 141 10.39 17.90 -9.78
N LYS A 142 11.58 17.99 -10.38
CA LYS A 142 11.87 18.99 -11.42
C LYS A 142 11.48 18.50 -12.82
N THR A 143 11.54 17.19 -13.06
CA THR A 143 11.31 16.58 -14.37
C THR A 143 10.28 15.44 -14.24
N PRO A 144 8.98 15.74 -14.21
CA PRO A 144 7.93 14.74 -13.94
C PRO A 144 7.93 13.53 -14.88
N HIS A 145 8.39 13.71 -16.12
CA HIS A 145 8.46 12.65 -17.12
C HIS A 145 9.42 11.51 -16.74
N LEU A 146 10.36 11.74 -15.82
CA LEU A 146 11.25 10.68 -15.30
C LEU A 146 10.49 9.60 -14.52
N ALA A 147 9.28 9.88 -14.06
CA ALA A 147 8.42 8.88 -13.43
C ALA A 147 7.93 7.79 -14.41
N PHE A 148 7.97 8.06 -15.73
CA PHE A 148 7.39 7.21 -16.77
C PHE A 148 8.44 6.56 -17.69
N LEU A 149 9.70 6.50 -17.25
CA LEU A 149 10.73 5.78 -18.00
C LEU A 149 10.42 4.26 -17.97
N PRO A 150 10.32 3.59 -19.13
CA PRO A 150 9.93 2.19 -19.20
C PRO A 150 11.05 1.26 -18.72
N ALA A 151 10.70 0.17 -18.05
CA ALA A 151 11.68 -0.86 -17.69
C ALA A 151 12.15 -1.65 -18.92
N ASP A 152 11.20 -1.98 -19.80
CA ASP A 152 11.45 -2.63 -21.08
C ASP A 152 10.95 -1.73 -22.20
N THR A 153 11.84 -1.29 -23.08
CA THR A 153 11.47 -0.40 -24.18
C THR A 153 10.52 -1.07 -25.18
N ARG A 154 10.46 -2.41 -25.22
CA ARG A 154 9.64 -3.18 -26.16
C ARG A 154 8.20 -3.35 -25.67
N ILE A 155 8.00 -3.42 -24.35
CA ILE A 155 6.70 -3.37 -23.69
C ILE A 155 6.75 -2.22 -22.68
N PRO A 156 6.59 -0.98 -23.16
CA PRO A 156 6.81 0.19 -22.33
C PRO A 156 5.55 0.51 -21.50
N ASP A 157 4.95 -0.48 -20.83
CA ASP A 157 3.71 -0.30 -20.04
C ASP A 157 3.95 -0.24 -18.51
N HIS A 158 5.12 -0.66 -18.05
CA HIS A 158 5.53 -0.58 -16.67
C HIS A 158 6.84 0.22 -16.54
N THR A 159 6.92 0.96 -15.44
CA THR A 159 8.06 1.84 -15.18
C THR A 159 9.25 1.05 -14.65
N ILE A 160 10.46 1.52 -14.94
CA ILE A 160 11.69 0.98 -14.36
C ILE A 160 11.66 0.97 -12.81
N TRP A 161 10.98 1.95 -12.21
CA TRP A 161 10.79 2.05 -10.77
C TRP A 161 9.97 0.89 -10.18
N THR A 162 8.98 0.40 -10.93
CA THR A 162 8.18 -0.77 -10.55
C THR A 162 9.01 -2.03 -10.66
N HIS A 163 9.72 -2.20 -11.78
CA HIS A 163 10.61 -3.34 -12.03
C HIS A 163 11.68 -3.50 -10.94
N MET A 164 12.41 -2.41 -10.65
CA MET A 164 13.40 -2.38 -9.57
C MET A 164 12.80 -2.73 -8.21
N SER A 165 11.58 -2.26 -7.91
CA SER A 165 10.90 -2.56 -6.65
C SER A 165 10.51 -4.05 -6.57
N LEU A 166 10.04 -4.64 -7.67
CA LEU A 166 9.68 -6.05 -7.72
C LEU A 166 10.92 -6.96 -7.60
N ALA A 167 12.02 -6.64 -8.29
CA ALA A 167 13.28 -7.34 -8.15
C ALA A 167 13.79 -7.30 -6.69
N SER A 168 13.67 -6.14 -6.03
CA SER A 168 14.01 -5.97 -4.60
C SER A 168 13.10 -6.76 -3.66
N ALA A 169 11.82 -6.89 -3.99
CA ALA A 169 10.85 -7.70 -3.24
C ALA A 169 11.16 -9.21 -3.34
N LEU A 170 11.67 -9.65 -4.48
CA LEU A 170 11.96 -11.05 -4.78
C LEU A 170 13.36 -11.50 -4.34
N ALA A 171 14.28 -10.57 -4.09
CA ALA A 171 15.64 -10.89 -3.62
C ALA A 171 15.66 -11.81 -2.38
N PRO A 172 14.84 -11.57 -1.33
CA PRO A 172 14.77 -12.48 -0.17
C PRO A 172 14.09 -13.83 -0.46
N CYS A 173 13.53 -14.01 -1.66
CA CYS A 173 12.83 -15.22 -2.08
C CYS A 173 13.73 -16.19 -2.87
N ILE A 174 15.02 -15.85 -3.02
CA ILE A 174 16.00 -16.70 -3.69
C ILE A 174 16.33 -17.90 -2.79
N ALA A 175 16.11 -19.11 -3.32
CA ALA A 175 16.40 -20.39 -2.68
C ALA A 175 17.32 -21.20 -3.61
N GLY A 176 18.62 -21.16 -3.33
CA GLY A 176 19.64 -21.69 -4.23
C GLY A 176 19.72 -20.87 -5.52
N GLU A 177 19.60 -21.51 -6.67
CA GLU A 177 19.61 -20.86 -8.00
C GLU A 177 18.21 -20.46 -8.50
N THR A 178 17.17 -20.67 -7.70
CA THR A 178 15.77 -20.45 -8.09
C THR A 178 15.08 -19.44 -7.18
N VAL A 179 14.10 -18.71 -7.69
CA VAL A 179 13.25 -17.83 -6.87
C VAL A 179 11.96 -18.56 -6.54
N LYS A 180 11.63 -18.65 -5.25
CA LYS A 180 10.44 -19.35 -4.74
C LYS A 180 9.68 -18.45 -3.77
N PRO A 181 8.98 -17.42 -4.27
CA PRO A 181 8.21 -16.56 -3.40
C PRO A 181 6.98 -17.28 -2.88
N GLU A 182 6.46 -16.86 -1.74
CA GLU A 182 5.10 -17.18 -1.32
C GLU A 182 4.25 -15.92 -1.46
N LEU A 183 3.01 -16.07 -1.92
CA LEU A 183 2.10 -14.95 -2.03
C LEU A 183 1.21 -14.89 -0.77
N LEU A 184 1.04 -13.71 -0.21
CA LEU A 184 0.22 -13.46 0.98
C LEU A 184 -0.88 -12.46 0.65
N MET A 185 -2.10 -12.77 1.08
CA MET A 185 -3.23 -11.86 0.98
C MET A 185 -4.01 -11.84 2.28
N MET A 186 -4.38 -10.64 2.72
CA MET A 186 -5.17 -10.43 3.93
C MET A 186 -6.28 -9.43 3.66
N GLN A 187 -7.42 -9.65 4.31
CA GLN A 187 -8.57 -8.78 4.26
C GLN A 187 -9.23 -8.65 5.65
N LEU A 188 -9.64 -7.43 5.97
CA LEU A 188 -10.44 -7.07 7.14
C LEU A 188 -11.92 -7.00 6.76
N GLY A 189 -12.78 -7.47 7.65
CA GLY A 189 -14.23 -7.34 7.55
C GLY A 189 -14.91 -7.29 8.92
N PRO A 190 -16.22 -6.99 8.96
CA PRO A 190 -17.01 -6.36 7.91
C PRO A 190 -16.67 -4.85 7.77
N VAL A 191 -16.62 -4.33 6.54
CA VAL A 191 -16.23 -2.92 6.28
C VAL A 191 -17.43 -2.04 5.99
N GLN A 192 -18.24 -2.42 5.00
CA GLN A 192 -19.37 -1.61 4.56
C GLN A 192 -20.41 -1.43 5.67
N ASP A 193 -20.86 -2.53 6.28
CA ASP A 193 -21.75 -2.50 7.44
C ASP A 193 -21.21 -1.68 8.62
N PHE A 194 -19.88 -1.65 8.82
CA PHE A 194 -19.26 -0.89 9.90
C PHE A 194 -19.21 0.61 9.59
N ILE A 195 -18.83 0.99 8.37
CA ILE A 195 -18.78 2.38 7.92
C ILE A 195 -20.20 2.98 7.92
N ALA A 196 -21.20 2.23 7.43
CA ALA A 196 -22.59 2.65 7.34
C ALA A 196 -23.24 2.95 8.71
N GLN A 197 -22.72 2.39 9.82
CA GLN A 197 -23.21 2.67 11.18
C GLN A 197 -22.83 4.09 11.64
N ALA A 198 -23.28 5.13 10.95
CA ALA A 198 -22.91 6.52 11.20
C ALA A 198 -24.15 7.41 11.30
N ARG A 199 -24.15 8.40 12.20
CA ARG A 199 -25.19 9.44 12.25
C ARG A 199 -24.72 10.79 11.73
N THR A 200 -23.41 10.96 11.70
CA THR A 200 -22.77 12.20 11.24
C THR A 200 -21.73 11.83 10.20
N THR A 201 -21.43 12.77 9.32
CA THR A 201 -20.35 12.60 8.34
C THR A 201 -18.97 12.40 8.99
N ARG A 202 -18.78 12.89 10.22
CA ARG A 202 -17.58 12.60 11.02
C ARG A 202 -17.54 11.13 11.44
N ASP A 203 -18.66 10.57 11.90
CA ASP A 203 -18.74 9.15 12.25
C ASP A 203 -18.43 8.30 11.00
N LEU A 204 -18.93 8.69 9.83
CA LEU A 204 -18.64 8.04 8.54
C LEU A 204 -17.14 8.10 8.19
N TRP A 205 -16.55 9.30 8.18
CA TRP A 205 -15.11 9.48 7.94
C TRP A 205 -14.26 8.70 8.95
N SER A 206 -14.63 8.77 10.23
CA SER A 206 -13.93 8.09 11.32
C SER A 206 -13.94 6.58 11.16
N GLY A 207 -15.07 5.99 10.73
CA GLY A 207 -15.16 4.56 10.42
C GLY A 207 -14.20 4.16 9.30
N SER A 208 -14.21 4.91 8.20
CA SER A 208 -13.30 4.67 7.07
C SER A 208 -11.83 4.85 7.46
N TYR A 209 -11.52 5.90 8.22
CA TYR A 209 -10.17 6.21 8.65
C TYR A 209 -9.64 5.21 9.67
N LEU A 210 -10.48 4.72 10.58
CA LEU A 210 -10.12 3.65 11.52
C LEU A 210 -9.70 2.38 10.77
N ILE A 211 -10.44 1.98 9.73
CA ILE A 211 -10.04 0.81 8.91
C ILE A 211 -8.70 1.05 8.22
N SER A 212 -8.50 2.19 7.56
CA SER A 212 -7.22 2.51 6.92
C SER A 212 -6.06 2.57 7.93
N TRP A 213 -6.31 3.09 9.13
CA TRP A 213 -5.33 3.17 10.22
C TRP A 213 -4.93 1.78 10.72
N LEU A 214 -5.91 0.91 10.98
CA LEU A 214 -5.66 -0.47 11.40
C LEU A 214 -4.89 -1.25 10.32
N ILE A 215 -5.29 -1.13 9.05
CA ILE A 215 -4.55 -1.73 7.92
C ILE A 215 -3.11 -1.22 7.86
N ALA A 216 -2.88 0.08 8.06
CA ALA A 216 -1.54 0.66 8.06
C ALA A 216 -0.65 0.03 9.14
N HIS A 217 -1.20 -0.27 10.32
CA HIS A 217 -0.47 -0.98 11.39
C HIS A 217 -0.14 -2.43 11.01
N GLY A 218 -1.07 -3.14 10.37
CA GLY A 218 -0.82 -4.48 9.83
C GLY A 218 0.26 -4.49 8.75
N LEU A 219 0.16 -3.57 7.79
CA LEU A 219 1.16 -3.36 6.74
C LEU A 219 2.52 -3.03 7.33
N LYS A 220 2.59 -2.07 8.26
CA LYS A 220 3.83 -1.69 8.96
C LYS A 220 4.53 -2.90 9.60
N ALA A 221 3.77 -3.78 10.25
CA ALA A 221 4.33 -4.97 10.89
C ALA A 221 5.00 -5.94 9.89
N ILE A 222 4.53 -5.98 8.65
CA ILE A 222 5.13 -6.78 7.57
C ILE A 222 6.31 -6.02 6.96
N THR A 223 6.13 -4.74 6.62
CA THR A 223 7.15 -3.95 5.92
C THR A 223 8.39 -3.72 6.78
N ASP A 224 8.24 -3.67 8.10
CA ASP A 224 9.36 -3.61 9.05
C ASP A 224 10.25 -4.87 9.00
N GLU A 225 9.73 -5.99 8.49
CA GLU A 225 10.44 -7.27 8.41
C GLU A 225 11.03 -7.54 7.02
N ILE A 226 10.31 -7.19 5.96
CA ILE A 226 10.67 -7.57 4.58
C ILE A 226 10.69 -6.42 3.58
N GLY A 227 10.42 -5.20 4.02
CA GLY A 227 10.40 -3.99 3.21
C GLY A 227 9.02 -3.64 2.65
N PRO A 228 8.78 -2.35 2.31
CA PRO A 228 7.50 -1.89 1.76
C PRO A 228 7.30 -2.19 0.27
N ASP A 229 8.38 -2.44 -0.47
CA ASP A 229 8.38 -2.93 -1.85
C ASP A 229 7.75 -4.32 -2.01
N ALA A 230 7.75 -5.12 -0.94
CA ALA A 230 7.10 -6.43 -0.91
C ALA A 230 5.58 -6.37 -1.00
N VAL A 231 4.96 -5.22 -0.71
CA VAL A 231 3.51 -5.02 -0.81
C VAL A 231 3.17 -4.56 -2.22
N ILE A 232 2.53 -5.45 -2.99
CA ILE A 232 2.12 -5.18 -4.37
C ILE A 232 0.84 -4.35 -4.41
N PHE A 233 -0.08 -4.58 -3.47
CA PHE A 233 -1.31 -3.80 -3.33
C PHE A 233 -1.69 -3.61 -1.86
N PRO A 234 -2.10 -2.41 -1.43
CA PRO A 234 -2.03 -1.14 -2.16
C PRO A 234 -0.59 -0.66 -2.34
N SER A 235 -0.36 0.29 -3.25
CA SER A 235 0.92 1.01 -3.29
C SER A 235 1.10 1.81 -2.00
N LEU A 236 2.21 1.56 -1.29
CA LEU A 236 2.54 2.28 -0.05
C LEU A 236 3.36 3.54 -0.30
N ARG A 237 3.97 3.68 -1.48
CA ARG A 237 4.82 4.82 -1.82
C ARG A 237 3.94 6.07 -1.88
N GLY A 238 4.26 7.08 -1.06
CA GLY A 238 3.49 8.32 -1.01
C GLY A 238 2.30 8.30 -0.05
N ASN A 239 2.01 7.19 0.63
CA ASN A 239 0.86 7.10 1.51
C ASN A 239 1.09 7.81 2.85
N GLY A 240 0.28 8.82 3.17
CA GLY A 240 0.51 9.67 4.35
C GLY A 240 0.31 8.96 5.69
N ILE A 241 -0.64 8.05 5.79
CA ILE A 241 -0.86 7.26 7.00
C ILE A 241 0.36 6.35 7.24
N PHE A 242 0.78 5.62 6.21
CA PHE A 242 1.94 4.74 6.29
C PHE A 242 3.23 5.50 6.63
N ASP A 243 3.46 6.65 6.01
CA ASP A 243 4.62 7.49 6.28
C ASP A 243 4.61 8.04 7.72
N ALA A 244 3.43 8.47 8.22
CA ALA A 244 3.29 8.95 9.59
C ALA A 244 3.68 7.88 10.63
N LEU A 245 3.28 6.62 10.42
CA LEU A 245 3.67 5.51 11.30
C LEU A 245 5.17 5.20 11.29
N HIS A 246 5.87 5.60 10.22
CA HIS A 246 7.31 5.42 10.06
C HIS A 246 8.14 6.67 10.41
N ASN A 247 7.50 7.80 10.74
CA ASN A 247 8.16 9.07 11.07
C ASN A 247 9.35 8.89 12.02
N LYS A 248 9.08 8.34 13.20
CA LYS A 248 10.11 8.17 14.25
C LYS A 248 11.27 7.28 13.82
N LYS A 249 11.04 6.31 12.93
CA LYS A 249 12.03 5.29 12.55
C LYS A 249 12.89 5.73 11.36
N PHE A 250 12.28 6.33 10.33
CA PHE A 250 12.95 6.58 9.06
C PHE A 250 13.08 8.06 8.67
N TYR A 251 12.22 8.94 9.19
CA TYR A 251 12.16 10.32 8.70
C TYR A 251 12.71 11.36 9.68
N ASN A 252 12.74 11.06 10.98
CA ASN A 252 13.03 12.04 12.03
C ASN A 252 14.53 12.30 12.29
N THR A 253 15.44 11.64 11.57
CA THR A 253 16.89 11.91 11.68
C THR A 253 17.21 13.24 10.99
N PRO A 254 17.76 14.26 11.68
CA PRO A 254 18.18 15.50 11.04
C PRO A 254 19.39 15.28 10.13
N TRP A 255 19.40 15.91 8.96
CA TRP A 255 20.51 15.84 8.02
C TRP A 255 20.68 17.16 7.28
N LYS A 256 21.87 17.38 6.72
CA LYS A 256 22.19 18.57 5.93
C LYS A 256 21.68 18.37 4.51
N HIS A 257 20.73 19.21 4.10
CA HIS A 257 20.20 19.18 2.74
C HIS A 257 21.00 20.11 1.83
N GLY A 258 21.33 19.64 0.62
CA GLY A 258 21.92 20.48 -0.44
C GLY A 258 23.21 21.21 -0.06
N ASP A 259 23.60 22.15 -0.92
CA ASP A 259 24.77 23.02 -0.69
C ASP A 259 24.43 24.25 0.18
N ASP A 260 23.14 24.49 0.46
CA ASP A 260 22.66 25.60 1.30
C ASP A 260 22.88 25.37 2.81
N GLY A 261 23.21 24.13 3.20
CA GLY A 261 23.56 23.75 4.56
C GLY A 261 22.38 23.73 5.54
N LYS A 262 21.12 23.83 5.07
CA LYS A 262 19.94 23.79 5.94
C LYS A 262 19.83 22.41 6.59
N VAL A 263 19.79 22.39 7.93
CA VAL A 263 19.53 21.17 8.70
C VAL A 263 18.03 21.00 8.85
N GLN A 264 17.50 19.89 8.32
CA GLN A 264 16.10 19.51 8.48
C GLN A 264 15.97 17.98 8.50
N THR A 265 14.85 17.49 8.98
CA THR A 265 14.46 16.08 8.90
C THR A 265 13.81 15.77 7.56
N THR A 266 13.81 14.50 7.15
CA THR A 266 13.05 14.08 5.97
C THR A 266 11.54 14.28 6.19
N TRP A 267 11.07 14.20 7.44
CA TRP A 267 9.67 14.44 7.79
C TRP A 267 9.27 15.89 7.52
N GLU A 268 10.02 16.86 8.05
CA GLU A 268 9.78 18.29 7.80
C GLU A 268 9.77 18.60 6.30
N ARG A 269 10.72 18.03 5.55
CA ARG A 269 10.72 18.17 4.08
C ARG A 269 9.47 17.58 3.42
N LEU A 270 9.00 16.41 3.85
CA LEU A 270 7.78 15.80 3.31
C LEU A 270 6.54 16.67 3.53
N LEU A 271 6.49 17.39 4.66
CA LEU A 271 5.44 18.36 4.97
C LEU A 271 5.60 19.62 4.10
N ASP A 272 6.82 20.16 3.99
CA ASP A 272 7.13 21.34 3.16
C ASP A 272 6.81 21.08 1.67
N ASP A 273 7.11 19.89 1.16
CA ASP A 273 6.82 19.47 -0.22
C ASP A 273 5.31 19.52 -0.56
N LYS A 274 4.41 19.48 0.44
CA LYS A 274 2.96 19.63 0.22
C LYS A 274 2.59 21.08 -0.08
N GLY A 275 3.43 22.05 0.26
CA GLY A 275 3.32 23.46 -0.06
C GLY A 275 2.32 24.25 0.80
N ASP A 276 1.21 23.63 1.22
CA ASP A 276 0.27 24.24 2.15
C ASP A 276 -0.39 23.21 3.09
N TRP A 277 -0.97 23.75 4.16
CA TRP A 277 -1.59 22.95 5.21
C TRP A 277 -2.75 22.08 4.72
N ASN A 278 -3.59 22.56 3.80
CA ASN A 278 -4.78 21.78 3.39
C ASN A 278 -4.32 20.50 2.69
N LYS A 279 -3.32 20.62 1.80
CA LYS A 279 -2.73 19.46 1.12
C LYS A 279 -2.02 18.51 2.08
N MET A 280 -1.35 19.02 3.11
CA MET A 280 -0.75 18.20 4.16
C MET A 280 -1.81 17.45 4.96
N ALA A 281 -2.89 18.14 5.35
CA ALA A 281 -4.00 17.53 6.09
C ALA A 281 -4.71 16.48 5.23
N ASP A 282 -5.02 16.77 3.96
CA ASP A 282 -5.62 15.83 3.02
C ASP A 282 -4.74 14.58 2.86
N TRP A 283 -3.43 14.76 2.78
CA TRP A 283 -2.47 13.65 2.67
C TRP A 283 -2.46 12.74 3.92
N LEU A 284 -2.54 13.30 5.14
CA LEU A 284 -2.51 12.54 6.39
C LEU A 284 -3.86 11.98 6.80
N LEU A 285 -4.96 12.66 6.47
CA LEU A 285 -6.30 12.40 7.02
C LEU A 285 -7.28 11.80 5.98
N THR A 286 -6.86 11.60 4.73
CA THR A 286 -7.66 10.84 3.77
C THR A 286 -7.48 9.34 4.01
N PRO A 287 -8.58 8.57 4.19
CA PRO A 287 -8.53 7.11 4.34
C PRO A 287 -8.17 6.44 3.00
N THR A 288 -6.88 6.37 2.69
CA THR A 288 -6.36 5.94 1.38
C THR A 288 -5.99 4.46 1.32
N LEU A 289 -5.91 3.78 2.47
CA LEU A 289 -5.56 2.36 2.52
C LEU A 289 -6.83 1.50 2.55
N PRO A 290 -7.02 0.59 1.57
CA PRO A 290 -8.17 -0.30 1.51
C PRO A 290 -8.11 -1.37 2.61
N ASN A 291 -9.22 -2.08 2.80
CA ASN A 291 -9.34 -3.15 3.78
C ASN A 291 -8.63 -4.48 3.41
N ARG A 292 -7.91 -4.52 2.28
CA ARG A 292 -7.25 -5.71 1.75
C ARG A 292 -5.87 -5.34 1.26
N PHE A 293 -4.89 -6.22 1.48
CA PHE A 293 -3.57 -6.10 0.89
C PHE A 293 -3.09 -7.42 0.29
N PHE A 294 -2.14 -7.31 -0.63
CA PHE A 294 -1.46 -8.39 -1.33
C PHE A 294 0.05 -8.13 -1.32
N ALA A 295 0.82 -9.12 -0.89
CA ALA A 295 2.27 -9.04 -0.75
C ALA A 295 2.96 -10.29 -1.29
N VAL A 296 4.18 -10.11 -1.77
CA VAL A 296 5.15 -11.17 -2.01
C VAL A 296 5.98 -11.34 -0.75
N VAL A 297 6.13 -12.57 -0.28
CA VAL A 297 6.87 -12.87 0.94
C VAL A 297 7.91 -13.98 0.70
N PRO A 298 8.98 -14.05 1.52
CA PRO A 298 9.94 -15.16 1.44
C PRO A 298 9.25 -16.52 1.67
N PRO A 299 9.80 -17.61 1.11
CA PRO A 299 9.20 -18.94 1.23
C PRO A 299 9.01 -19.36 2.69
N GLY A 300 7.81 -19.81 3.03
CA GLY A 300 7.46 -20.30 4.37
C GLY A 300 7.27 -19.19 5.42
N ARG A 301 7.30 -17.92 5.02
CA ARG A 301 7.09 -16.77 5.93
C ARG A 301 5.67 -16.24 5.90
N GLY A 302 4.80 -16.70 4.98
CA GLY A 302 3.45 -16.16 4.79
C GLY A 302 2.60 -16.18 6.05
N GLU A 303 2.48 -17.33 6.71
CA GLU A 303 1.70 -17.47 7.95
C GLU A 303 2.25 -16.60 9.08
N VAL A 304 3.57 -16.61 9.30
CA VAL A 304 4.21 -15.83 10.37
C VAL A 304 3.96 -14.34 10.18
N LEU A 305 4.08 -13.84 8.95
CA LEU A 305 3.85 -12.43 8.63
C LEU A 305 2.37 -12.05 8.71
N ALA A 306 1.47 -12.93 8.28
CA ALA A 306 0.04 -12.73 8.44
C ALA A 306 -0.37 -12.64 9.91
N ASN A 307 0.16 -13.53 10.76
CA ASN A 307 -0.09 -13.50 12.20
C ASN A 307 0.49 -12.22 12.84
N LYS A 308 1.70 -11.80 12.46
CA LYS A 308 2.27 -10.51 12.93
C LYS A 308 1.38 -9.33 12.58
N ALA A 309 0.90 -9.25 11.34
CA ALA A 309 -0.03 -8.20 10.91
C ALA A 309 -1.35 -8.24 11.70
N ALA A 310 -1.94 -9.43 11.88
CA ALA A 310 -3.18 -9.59 12.63
C ALA A 310 -3.04 -9.17 14.10
N ILE A 311 -1.93 -9.53 14.74
CA ILE A 311 -1.61 -9.09 16.11
C ILE A 311 -1.43 -7.58 16.16
N ALA A 312 -0.71 -6.98 15.21
CA ALA A 312 -0.51 -5.53 15.18
C ALA A 312 -1.82 -4.76 15.02
N ILE A 313 -2.73 -5.24 14.16
CA ILE A 313 -4.08 -4.69 13.98
C ILE A 313 -4.87 -4.75 15.30
N ARG A 314 -4.94 -5.93 15.93
CA ARG A 314 -5.70 -6.12 17.17
C ARG A 314 -5.15 -5.29 18.33
N ASN A 315 -3.83 -5.30 18.50
CA ASN A 315 -3.17 -4.53 19.54
C ASN A 315 -3.42 -3.03 19.36
N GLU A 316 -3.36 -2.53 18.13
CA GLU A 316 -3.64 -1.13 17.85
C GLU A 316 -5.10 -0.77 18.19
N LEU A 317 -6.06 -1.63 17.84
CA LEU A 317 -7.46 -1.40 18.23
C LEU A 317 -7.65 -1.43 19.74
N CYS A 318 -6.96 -2.34 20.46
CA CYS A 318 -6.98 -2.37 21.93
C CYS A 318 -6.43 -1.07 22.51
N VAL A 319 -5.30 -0.55 22.00
CA VAL A 319 -4.72 0.73 22.46
C VAL A 319 -5.69 1.90 22.23
N ILE A 320 -6.35 1.95 21.07
CA ILE A 320 -7.40 2.94 20.80
C ILE A 320 -8.57 2.78 21.77
N GLY A 321 -8.99 1.53 22.00
CA GLY A 321 -10.06 1.17 22.92
C GLY A 321 -9.77 1.58 24.36
N GLU A 322 -8.54 1.36 24.84
CA GLU A 322 -8.08 1.77 26.16
C GLU A 322 -8.14 3.29 26.32
N ALA A 323 -7.68 4.06 25.31
CA ALA A 323 -7.75 5.51 25.34
C ALA A 323 -9.20 6.03 25.41
N VAL A 324 -10.12 5.40 24.68
CA VAL A 324 -11.55 5.73 24.73
C VAL A 324 -12.18 5.30 26.06
N TRP A 325 -11.81 4.13 26.59
CA TRP A 325 -12.31 3.63 27.87
C TRP A 325 -11.88 4.51 29.04
N GLN A 326 -10.61 4.94 29.08
CA GLN A 326 -10.12 5.88 30.10
C GLN A 326 -10.97 7.17 30.14
N TRP A 327 -11.33 7.68 28.96
CA TRP A 327 -12.24 8.82 28.87
C TRP A 327 -13.64 8.50 29.39
N LEU A 328 -14.22 7.34 29.04
CA LEU A 328 -15.53 6.90 29.53
C LEU A 328 -15.53 6.71 31.05
N ALA A 329 -14.50 6.08 31.61
CA ALA A 329 -14.31 5.89 33.05
C ALA A 329 -14.25 7.24 33.79
N ALA A 330 -13.51 8.22 33.24
CA ALA A 330 -13.49 9.59 33.77
C ALA A 330 -14.85 10.31 33.70
N LYS A 331 -15.79 9.84 32.87
CA LYS A 331 -17.18 10.31 32.82
C LYS A 331 -18.14 9.50 33.71
N GLY A 332 -17.63 8.50 34.44
CA GLY A 332 -18.38 7.67 35.38
C GLY A 332 -18.89 6.38 34.79
N ALA A 333 -18.19 5.79 33.81
CA ALA A 333 -18.48 4.43 33.38
C ALA A 333 -18.11 3.41 34.47
N ASP A 334 -18.97 2.41 34.67
CA ASP A 334 -18.78 1.35 35.65
C ASP A 334 -17.75 0.31 35.15
N GLU A 335 -16.86 -0.11 36.04
CA GLU A 335 -15.85 -1.15 35.77
C GLU A 335 -16.48 -2.49 35.41
N ALA A 336 -17.70 -2.77 35.88
CA ALA A 336 -18.45 -3.96 35.52
C ALA A 336 -18.75 -4.06 34.00
N TRP A 337 -18.69 -2.95 33.26
CA TRP A 337 -18.90 -2.95 31.80
C TRP A 337 -17.62 -3.19 31.00
N LEU A 338 -16.44 -3.22 31.64
CA LEU A 338 -15.16 -3.40 30.96
C LEU A 338 -15.07 -4.76 30.24
N GLY A 339 -15.57 -5.84 30.87
CA GLY A 339 -15.58 -7.16 30.23
C GLY A 339 -16.40 -7.18 28.93
N ARG A 340 -17.55 -6.49 28.91
CA ARG A 340 -18.37 -6.32 27.69
C ARG A 340 -17.63 -5.48 26.65
N TRP A 341 -17.00 -4.39 27.07
CA TRP A 341 -16.20 -3.52 26.20
C TRP A 341 -15.09 -4.28 25.48
N GLU A 342 -14.28 -5.02 26.24
CA GLU A 342 -13.16 -5.80 25.71
C GLU A 342 -13.61 -6.94 24.80
N SER A 343 -14.71 -7.62 25.14
CA SER A 343 -15.31 -8.65 24.30
C SER A 343 -15.73 -8.11 22.94
N GLN A 344 -16.43 -6.96 22.92
CA GLN A 344 -16.85 -6.32 21.66
C GLN A 344 -15.68 -5.82 20.82
N ILE A 345 -14.62 -5.31 21.45
CA ILE A 345 -13.39 -4.95 20.74
C ILE A 345 -12.74 -6.18 20.14
N ARG A 346 -12.62 -7.29 20.88
CA ARG A 346 -11.96 -8.51 20.41
C ARG A 346 -12.67 -9.15 19.21
N ALA A 347 -14.00 -9.01 19.16
CA ALA A 347 -14.82 -9.48 18.05
C ALA A 347 -14.58 -8.71 16.73
N PHE A 348 -13.90 -7.55 16.77
CA PHE A 348 -13.64 -6.71 15.60
C PHE A 348 -12.12 -6.40 15.45
N PRO A 349 -11.59 -6.28 14.22
CA PRO A 349 -12.16 -6.73 12.97
C PRO A 349 -12.04 -8.25 12.82
N GLU A 350 -12.87 -8.84 11.96
CA GLU A 350 -12.61 -10.15 11.41
C GLU A 350 -11.43 -10.05 10.44
N ILE A 351 -10.34 -10.76 10.77
CA ILE A 351 -9.13 -10.78 9.94
C ILE A 351 -9.07 -12.14 9.25
N THR A 352 -9.10 -12.10 7.92
CA THR A 352 -8.95 -13.29 7.07
C THR A 352 -7.70 -13.15 6.23
N TRP A 353 -6.95 -14.23 6.08
CA TRP A 353 -5.77 -14.27 5.24
C TRP A 353 -5.60 -15.64 4.61
N ALA A 354 -4.84 -15.70 3.52
CA ALA A 354 -4.45 -16.92 2.85
C ALA A 354 -3.04 -16.76 2.31
N THR A 355 -2.38 -17.89 2.04
CA THR A 355 -1.09 -17.92 1.36
C THR A 355 -1.07 -18.92 0.21
N GLN A 356 -0.18 -18.67 -0.74
CA GLN A 356 0.05 -19.51 -1.90
C GLN A 356 1.55 -19.70 -2.11
N GLU A 357 2.01 -20.92 -1.84
CA GLU A 357 3.36 -21.36 -2.20
C GLU A 357 3.58 -21.28 -3.72
N TRP A 358 4.83 -21.04 -4.14
CA TRP A 358 5.18 -21.14 -5.56
C TRP A 358 5.23 -22.61 -5.99
N LEU A 359 4.34 -22.97 -6.90
CA LEU A 359 4.22 -24.29 -7.50
C LEU A 359 5.02 -24.36 -8.79
N ASP A 360 5.57 -25.53 -9.07
CA ASP A 360 6.12 -25.84 -10.38
C ASP A 360 5.02 -25.81 -11.46
N ARG A 361 5.40 -25.54 -12.71
CA ARG A 361 4.49 -25.28 -13.83
C ARG A 361 3.34 -26.29 -13.95
N GLU A 362 3.66 -27.58 -13.97
CA GLU A 362 2.68 -28.65 -14.14
C GLU A 362 1.65 -28.67 -13.01
N LYS A 363 2.12 -28.59 -11.76
CA LYS A 363 1.26 -28.56 -10.58
C LYS A 363 0.44 -27.27 -10.54
N CYS A 364 1.05 -26.13 -10.87
CA CYS A 364 0.40 -24.82 -10.91
C CYS A 364 -0.78 -24.82 -11.90
N LEU A 365 -0.54 -25.28 -13.14
CA LEU A 365 -1.58 -25.34 -14.17
C LEU A 365 -2.70 -26.32 -13.78
N ALA A 366 -2.36 -27.49 -13.25
CA ALA A 366 -3.33 -28.48 -12.81
C ALA A 366 -4.23 -27.98 -11.66
N GLU A 367 -3.69 -27.20 -10.71
CA GLU A 367 -4.50 -26.55 -9.67
C GLU A 367 -5.32 -25.40 -10.24
N ALA A 368 -4.76 -24.59 -11.14
CA ALA A 368 -5.46 -23.46 -11.75
C ALA A 368 -6.65 -23.90 -12.62
N GLU A 369 -6.60 -25.09 -13.23
CA GLU A 369 -7.71 -25.70 -13.97
C GLU A 369 -8.90 -26.07 -13.09
N LYS A 370 -8.69 -26.27 -11.79
CA LYS A 370 -9.75 -26.58 -10.83
C LYS A 370 -10.49 -25.34 -10.34
N LEU A 371 -10.00 -24.14 -10.68
CA LEU A 371 -10.66 -22.90 -10.31
C LEU A 371 -12.05 -22.80 -10.95
N PRO A 372 -13.02 -22.17 -10.28
CA PRO A 372 -14.32 -21.92 -10.87
C PRO A 372 -14.19 -21.19 -12.21
N GLN A 373 -14.87 -21.68 -13.24
CA GLN A 373 -14.89 -21.05 -14.55
C GLN A 373 -15.87 -19.87 -14.57
N ASP A 374 -15.40 -18.76 -15.12
CA ASP A 374 -16.26 -17.65 -15.50
C ASP A 374 -16.95 -17.98 -16.83
N LYS A 375 -18.24 -17.69 -16.94
CA LYS A 375 -19.00 -17.91 -18.17
C LYS A 375 -18.53 -17.01 -19.31
N ASP A 376 -18.01 -15.84 -18.98
CA ASP A 376 -17.50 -14.85 -19.94
C ASP A 376 -16.01 -15.06 -20.27
N ASP A 377 -15.32 -15.94 -19.52
CA ASP A 377 -13.91 -16.30 -19.71
C ASP A 377 -13.69 -17.82 -19.62
N VAL A 378 -14.11 -18.51 -20.69
CA VAL A 378 -14.06 -19.99 -20.80
C VAL A 378 -12.63 -20.54 -20.76
N ALA A 379 -11.64 -19.76 -21.21
CA ALA A 379 -10.23 -20.18 -21.17
C ALA A 379 -9.68 -20.18 -19.73
N GLY A 380 -10.14 -19.23 -18.91
CA GLY A 380 -9.59 -18.99 -17.58
C GLY A 380 -8.09 -18.68 -17.60
N VAL A 381 -7.52 -18.57 -16.40
CA VAL A 381 -6.09 -18.23 -16.25
C VAL A 381 -5.17 -19.34 -16.79
N ALA A 382 -5.53 -20.61 -16.57
CA ALA A 382 -4.73 -21.75 -17.02
C ALA A 382 -4.71 -21.86 -18.55
N GLY A 383 -5.86 -21.68 -19.22
CA GLY A 383 -5.95 -21.71 -20.68
C GLY A 383 -5.13 -20.60 -21.33
N ARG A 384 -5.22 -19.36 -20.82
CA ARG A 384 -4.38 -18.24 -21.30
C ARG A 384 -2.88 -18.53 -21.21
N LEU A 385 -2.44 -19.09 -20.08
CA LEU A 385 -1.03 -19.44 -19.89
C LEU A 385 -0.60 -20.55 -20.85
N LYS A 386 -1.44 -21.57 -21.08
CA LYS A 386 -1.16 -22.64 -22.06
C LYS A 386 -1.01 -22.09 -23.47
N GLU A 387 -1.88 -21.17 -23.89
CA GLU A 387 -1.77 -20.54 -25.21
C GLU A 387 -0.49 -19.68 -25.33
N MET A 388 -0.13 -18.94 -24.28
CA MET A 388 1.14 -18.20 -24.24
C MET A 388 2.35 -19.15 -24.35
N PHE A 389 2.34 -20.28 -23.62
CA PHE A 389 3.40 -21.27 -23.70
C PHE A 389 3.48 -21.91 -25.09
N LYS A 390 2.34 -22.28 -25.67
CA LYS A 390 2.28 -22.80 -27.04
C LYS A 390 2.87 -21.82 -28.05
N LEU A 391 2.53 -20.53 -27.94
CA LEU A 391 3.10 -19.49 -28.79
C LEU A 391 4.64 -19.44 -28.64
N ALA A 392 5.16 -19.41 -27.42
CA ALA A 392 6.59 -19.26 -27.18
C ALA A 392 7.41 -20.53 -27.48
N GLU A 393 6.91 -21.70 -27.10
CA GLU A 393 7.63 -22.98 -27.12
C GLU A 393 7.43 -23.78 -28.41
N GLU A 394 6.35 -23.52 -29.15
CA GLU A 394 6.01 -24.21 -30.39
C GLU A 394 5.89 -23.23 -31.56
N GLY A 395 5.20 -22.10 -31.36
CA GLY A 395 4.87 -21.15 -32.43
C GLY A 395 6.04 -20.28 -32.91
N LEU A 396 6.91 -19.82 -32.02
CA LEU A 396 8.07 -18.99 -32.40
C LEU A 396 9.10 -19.84 -33.19
N PRO A 397 9.65 -19.34 -34.32
CA PRO A 397 10.75 -20.02 -35.01
C PRO A 397 11.93 -20.26 -34.07
N LYS A 398 12.54 -21.44 -34.11
CA LYS A 398 13.64 -21.83 -33.19
C LYS A 398 14.81 -20.83 -33.18
N ASP A 399 15.14 -20.28 -34.34
CA ASP A 399 16.23 -19.31 -34.49
C ASP A 399 15.90 -17.95 -33.86
N ASP A 400 14.61 -17.63 -33.72
CA ASP A 400 14.14 -16.42 -33.05
C ASP A 400 14.02 -16.61 -31.54
N ARG A 401 14.16 -17.83 -31.01
CA ARG A 401 14.07 -18.07 -29.57
C ARG A 401 15.38 -17.67 -28.90
N ASP A 402 15.33 -16.70 -27.99
CA ASP A 402 16.50 -16.31 -27.18
C ASP A 402 16.85 -17.43 -26.19
N LYS A 403 18.04 -18.03 -26.33
CA LYS A 403 18.48 -19.16 -25.50
C LYS A 403 18.44 -18.89 -23.99
N ARG A 404 18.46 -17.63 -23.55
CA ARG A 404 18.38 -17.25 -22.12
C ARG A 404 17.04 -17.62 -21.48
N TYR A 405 15.97 -17.68 -22.26
CA TYR A 405 14.61 -17.93 -21.75
C TYR A 405 14.24 -19.41 -21.69
N TYR A 406 15.10 -20.31 -22.16
CA TYR A 406 14.80 -21.73 -22.29
C TYR A 406 15.73 -22.58 -21.42
N SER A 407 15.21 -23.71 -20.93
CA SER A 407 15.94 -24.62 -20.02
C SER A 407 17.11 -25.29 -20.74
N ASP A 408 16.89 -25.64 -22.01
CA ASP A 408 17.91 -26.13 -22.92
C ASP A 408 18.19 -25.07 -23.98
N LYS A 409 19.45 -24.62 -24.02
CA LYS A 409 19.91 -23.54 -24.89
C LYS A 409 19.98 -23.93 -26.37
N GLU A 410 20.09 -25.23 -26.65
CA GLU A 410 20.22 -25.78 -27.99
C GLU A 410 18.86 -26.15 -28.58
N THR A 411 18.00 -26.82 -27.81
CA THR A 411 16.68 -27.25 -28.30
C THR A 411 15.65 -26.13 -28.20
N LYS A 412 15.72 -25.29 -27.16
CA LYS A 412 14.84 -24.13 -26.94
C LYS A 412 13.35 -24.48 -26.99
N THR A 413 12.97 -25.62 -26.42
CA THR A 413 11.60 -26.16 -26.45
C THR A 413 10.80 -25.90 -25.18
N ARG A 414 11.46 -25.48 -24.09
CA ARG A 414 10.81 -25.26 -22.80
C ARG A 414 11.36 -24.03 -22.10
N LEU A 415 10.47 -23.13 -21.70
CA LEU A 415 10.81 -21.93 -20.95
C LEU A 415 11.30 -22.30 -19.54
N ASN A 416 12.28 -21.55 -19.03
CA ASN A 416 12.98 -21.87 -17.79
C ASN A 416 12.53 -21.06 -16.56
N ASN A 417 11.70 -20.04 -16.74
CA ASN A 417 11.39 -19.08 -15.68
C ASN A 417 9.94 -19.23 -15.17
N SER A 418 9.80 -19.48 -13.88
CA SER A 418 8.49 -19.69 -13.23
C SER A 418 7.74 -18.38 -12.94
N GLY A 419 8.37 -17.21 -13.09
CA GLY A 419 7.71 -15.90 -12.98
C GLY A 419 6.51 -15.75 -13.92
N LEU A 420 6.55 -16.44 -15.08
CA LEU A 420 5.45 -16.52 -16.05
C LEU A 420 4.14 -17.07 -15.46
N LEU A 421 4.19 -17.75 -14.31
CA LEU A 421 3.03 -18.33 -13.63
C LEU A 421 2.38 -17.38 -12.61
N TRP A 422 2.80 -16.11 -12.56
CA TRP A 422 2.31 -15.14 -11.57
C TRP A 422 0.78 -15.03 -11.52
N SER A 423 0.13 -14.92 -12.69
CA SER A 423 -1.32 -14.77 -12.77
C SER A 423 -2.07 -15.99 -12.22
N ALA A 424 -1.57 -17.21 -12.45
CA ALA A 424 -2.15 -18.43 -11.90
C ALA A 424 -1.98 -18.50 -10.37
N HIS A 425 -0.80 -18.17 -9.84
CA HIS A 425 -0.58 -18.14 -8.39
C HIS A 425 -1.46 -17.08 -7.70
N TYR A 426 -1.63 -15.91 -8.32
CA TYR A 426 -2.55 -14.89 -7.82
C TYR A 426 -4.00 -15.39 -7.79
N ALA A 427 -4.46 -16.02 -8.88
CA ALA A 427 -5.83 -16.55 -8.97
C ALA A 427 -6.09 -17.66 -7.94
N LEU A 428 -5.13 -18.55 -7.72
CA LEU A 428 -5.18 -19.59 -6.68
C LEU A 428 -5.27 -18.97 -5.27
N LEU A 429 -4.47 -17.93 -5.00
CA LEU A 429 -4.50 -17.22 -3.73
C LEU A 429 -5.84 -16.51 -3.49
N ASP A 430 -6.36 -15.81 -4.49
CA ASP A 430 -7.64 -15.11 -4.39
C ASP A 430 -8.79 -16.08 -4.11
N ALA A 431 -8.81 -17.23 -4.80
CA ALA A 431 -9.79 -18.29 -4.55
C ALA A 431 -9.67 -18.88 -3.14
N LYS A 432 -8.44 -19.11 -2.64
CA LYS A 432 -8.20 -19.55 -1.25
C LYS A 432 -8.72 -18.54 -0.22
N LEU A 433 -8.46 -17.25 -0.42
CA LEU A 433 -8.95 -16.20 0.47
C LEU A 433 -10.48 -16.14 0.45
N ALA A 434 -11.10 -16.21 -0.73
CA ALA A 434 -12.54 -16.24 -0.88
C ALA A 434 -13.16 -17.46 -0.15
N ALA A 435 -12.58 -18.65 -0.32
CA ALA A 435 -12.99 -19.85 0.40
C ALA A 435 -12.88 -19.67 1.92
N ARG A 436 -11.76 -19.13 2.43
CA ARG A 436 -11.56 -18.86 3.85
C ARG A 436 -12.58 -17.87 4.42
N ARG A 437 -12.94 -16.83 3.67
CA ARG A 437 -13.98 -15.86 4.07
C ARG A 437 -15.36 -16.52 4.12
N ASN A 438 -15.67 -17.41 3.17
CA ASN A 438 -16.95 -18.09 3.10
C ASN A 438 -17.18 -19.11 4.21
N THR A 439 -16.15 -19.54 4.95
CA THR A 439 -16.34 -20.43 6.11
C THR A 439 -17.03 -19.74 7.28
N ARG A 440 -17.12 -18.40 7.31
CA ARG A 440 -17.76 -17.57 8.35
C ARG A 440 -17.43 -18.03 9.78
N ASN A 441 -16.45 -17.39 10.42
CA ASN A 441 -16.16 -17.73 11.81
C ASN A 441 -17.38 -17.38 12.68
N PHE A 442 -17.89 -18.36 13.41
CA PHE A 442 -18.97 -18.14 14.38
C PHE A 442 -18.44 -18.54 15.75
N GLU A 443 -18.25 -17.57 16.62
CA GLU A 443 -18.06 -17.82 18.05
C GLU A 443 -19.43 -17.76 18.74
N GLN A 444 -19.65 -18.65 19.71
CA GLN A 444 -20.87 -18.64 20.49
C GLN A 444 -20.99 -17.30 21.24
N TRP A 445 -22.10 -16.61 21.03
CA TRP A 445 -22.41 -15.40 21.77
C TRP A 445 -22.66 -15.74 23.25
N ASP A 446 -21.86 -15.18 24.15
CA ASP A 446 -22.04 -15.31 25.60
C ASP A 446 -22.73 -14.06 26.16
N PRO A 447 -24.05 -14.09 26.41
CA PRO A 447 -24.77 -12.93 26.91
C PRO A 447 -24.41 -12.68 28.37
N VAL A 448 -23.94 -11.46 28.67
CA VAL A 448 -23.56 -11.04 30.03
C VAL A 448 -24.76 -11.00 30.99
N ALA A 449 -25.99 -10.94 30.48
CA ALA A 449 -27.21 -10.95 31.28
C ALA A 449 -28.28 -11.90 30.71
N THR A 450 -29.07 -12.49 31.60
CA THR A 450 -30.22 -13.36 31.27
C THR A 450 -31.47 -12.59 30.84
N GLY A 451 -31.48 -11.25 30.97
CA GLY A 451 -32.56 -10.36 30.53
C GLY A 451 -32.27 -9.68 29.18
N ALA A 452 -33.30 -9.08 28.57
CA ALA A 452 -33.15 -8.35 27.31
C ALA A 452 -32.24 -7.11 27.50
N ALA A 453 -30.99 -7.19 27.03
CA ALA A 453 -30.06 -6.07 27.04
C ALA A 453 -30.37 -5.08 25.90
N VAL A 454 -30.30 -3.79 26.20
CA VAL A 454 -30.49 -2.73 25.19
C VAL A 454 -29.35 -2.79 24.17
N LYS A 455 -29.71 -2.81 22.90
CA LYS A 455 -28.76 -2.92 21.79
C LYS A 455 -28.21 -1.56 21.38
N ASP A 456 -27.05 -1.58 20.72
CA ASP A 456 -26.47 -0.45 20.03
C ASP A 456 -27.48 0.13 19.03
N SER A 457 -27.69 1.44 19.08
CA SER A 457 -28.72 2.14 18.31
C SER A 457 -28.40 2.26 16.80
N LEU A 458 -27.19 1.91 16.37
CA LEU A 458 -26.75 1.95 14.98
C LEU A 458 -26.61 0.55 14.38
N SER A 459 -25.98 -0.38 15.09
CA SER A 459 -25.80 -1.74 14.60
C SER A 459 -27.02 -2.63 14.83
N GLY A 460 -27.75 -2.40 15.93
CA GLY A 460 -28.83 -3.27 16.41
C GLY A 460 -28.37 -4.67 16.87
N LYS A 461 -27.06 -4.94 16.90
CA LYS A 461 -26.50 -6.28 17.15
C LYS A 461 -25.90 -6.38 18.56
N GLU A 462 -24.95 -5.50 18.87
CA GLU A 462 -24.16 -5.51 20.10
C GLU A 462 -24.93 -4.88 21.25
N GLU A 463 -24.65 -5.28 22.48
CA GLU A 463 -25.23 -4.65 23.67
C GLU A 463 -24.59 -3.29 23.92
N CYS A 464 -25.37 -2.29 24.33
CA CYS A 464 -24.80 -0.99 24.64
C CYS A 464 -23.87 -1.05 25.85
N ILE A 465 -22.88 -0.16 25.86
CA ILE A 465 -22.02 0.09 27.01
C ILE A 465 -22.72 1.10 27.91
N GLY A 466 -22.86 0.76 29.19
CA GLY A 466 -23.55 1.58 30.18
C GLY A 466 -25.05 1.41 30.24
N ASP A 467 -25.63 1.90 31.35
CA ASP A 467 -27.05 1.88 31.64
C ASP A 467 -27.72 3.24 31.36
N GLU A 468 -29.03 3.32 31.59
CA GLU A 468 -29.81 4.52 31.34
C GLU A 468 -29.35 5.73 32.17
N GLU A 469 -28.93 5.49 33.42
CA GLU A 469 -28.47 6.55 34.30
C GLU A 469 -27.15 7.15 33.79
N PHE A 470 -26.20 6.30 33.37
CA PHE A 470 -24.96 6.72 32.76
C PHE A 470 -25.20 7.55 31.50
N TRP A 471 -26.03 7.07 30.58
CA TRP A 471 -26.35 7.82 29.35
C TRP A 471 -27.03 9.16 29.66
N GLY A 472 -27.93 9.20 30.65
CA GLY A 472 -28.55 10.44 31.13
C GLY A 472 -27.54 11.44 31.67
N LYS A 473 -26.58 10.97 32.49
CA LYS A 473 -25.47 11.78 33.02
C LYS A 473 -24.52 12.26 31.91
N LEU A 474 -24.16 11.37 30.99
CA LEU A 474 -23.21 11.64 29.91
C LEU A 474 -23.70 12.79 29.03
N VAL A 475 -24.98 12.79 28.64
CA VAL A 475 -25.59 13.87 27.84
C VAL A 475 -25.70 15.19 28.62
N LYS A 476 -26.16 15.15 29.88
CA LYS A 476 -26.40 16.37 30.69
C LYS A 476 -25.11 17.09 31.11
N LYS A 477 -23.99 16.38 31.30
CA LYS A 477 -22.70 16.96 31.75
C LYS A 477 -21.88 17.59 30.61
N GLY A 478 -22.50 18.40 29.76
CA GLY A 478 -21.80 19.19 28.74
C GLY A 478 -21.36 18.43 27.48
N ASN A 479 -21.64 17.13 27.36
CA ASN A 479 -21.35 16.34 26.15
C ASN A 479 -22.51 16.32 25.15
N GLY A 480 -23.53 17.17 25.31
CA GLY A 480 -24.70 17.23 24.42
C GLY A 480 -24.39 17.51 22.94
N LYS A 481 -23.20 18.04 22.64
CA LYS A 481 -22.68 18.21 21.27
C LYS A 481 -22.11 16.93 20.66
N ILE A 482 -21.71 15.97 21.50
CA ILE A 482 -21.14 14.67 21.11
C ILE A 482 -22.26 13.61 21.12
N PHE A 483 -23.13 13.65 22.13
CA PHE A 483 -24.25 12.75 22.31
C PHE A 483 -25.55 13.56 22.38
N THR A 484 -26.34 13.52 21.30
CA THR A 484 -27.51 14.39 21.14
C THR A 484 -28.72 13.99 21.98
N THR A 485 -28.81 12.73 22.43
CA THR A 485 -29.88 12.24 23.32
C THR A 485 -29.43 10.99 24.07
N ALA A 486 -29.90 10.85 25.31
CA ALA A 486 -29.61 9.69 26.17
C ALA A 486 -30.30 8.40 25.70
N SER A 487 -31.24 8.51 24.77
CA SER A 487 -31.87 7.35 24.12
C SER A 487 -30.97 6.69 23.08
N HIS A 488 -29.98 7.40 22.53
CA HIS A 488 -29.00 6.81 21.62
C HIS A 488 -27.86 6.19 22.42
N ARG A 489 -27.88 4.87 22.54
CA ARG A 489 -26.91 4.08 23.29
C ARG A 489 -26.05 3.28 22.33
N TYR A 490 -24.76 3.18 22.61
CA TYR A 490 -23.78 2.63 21.67
C TYR A 490 -22.99 1.48 22.32
N GLY A 491 -22.64 0.48 21.52
CA GLY A 491 -21.63 -0.52 21.81
C GLY A 491 -20.22 0.05 21.64
N ALA A 492 -19.21 -0.76 21.93
CA ALA A 492 -17.81 -0.33 22.00
C ALA A 492 -17.31 0.25 20.68
N MET A 493 -17.56 -0.41 19.54
CA MET A 493 -17.04 0.02 18.25
C MET A 493 -17.64 1.34 17.75
N ASN A 494 -18.93 1.59 17.98
CA ASN A 494 -19.55 2.87 17.63
C ASN A 494 -19.16 3.99 18.60
N LEU A 495 -18.88 3.67 19.87
CA LEU A 495 -18.25 4.60 20.81
C LEU A 495 -16.84 4.98 20.35
N ILE A 496 -15.99 4.00 19.99
CA ILE A 496 -14.66 4.24 19.44
C ILE A 496 -14.77 5.17 18.24
N LYS A 497 -15.57 4.81 17.23
CA LYS A 497 -15.76 5.60 16.01
C LYS A 497 -16.16 7.04 16.30
N ARG A 498 -17.00 7.28 17.31
CA ARG A 498 -17.42 8.63 17.67
C ARG A 498 -16.36 9.43 18.42
N LEU A 499 -15.51 8.77 19.22
CA LEU A 499 -14.67 9.44 20.22
C LEU A 499 -13.18 9.51 19.87
N TRP A 500 -12.59 8.46 19.28
CA TRP A 500 -11.14 8.28 19.20
C TRP A 500 -10.38 9.39 18.44
N CYS A 501 -11.05 10.01 17.47
CA CYS A 501 -10.52 11.07 16.62
C CYS A 501 -11.23 12.42 16.86
N HIS A 502 -12.07 12.52 17.89
CA HIS A 502 -12.94 13.68 18.05
C HIS A 502 -12.15 14.88 18.62
N PRO A 503 -12.04 16.00 17.88
CA PRO A 503 -11.12 17.10 18.25
C PRO A 503 -11.53 17.84 19.53
N GLU A 504 -12.82 17.80 19.88
CA GLU A 504 -13.34 18.42 21.11
C GLU A 504 -13.40 17.48 22.30
N VAL A 505 -13.11 16.18 22.10
CA VAL A 505 -13.00 15.20 23.18
C VAL A 505 -11.56 15.18 23.65
N ASP A 506 -11.35 15.04 24.96
CA ASP A 506 -10.01 14.97 25.56
C ASP A 506 -9.42 13.56 25.43
N ILE A 507 -9.33 13.09 24.18
CA ILE A 507 -8.64 11.85 23.79
C ILE A 507 -7.60 12.29 22.76
N PRO A 508 -6.32 12.47 23.16
CA PRO A 508 -5.32 13.04 22.27
C PRO A 508 -4.72 12.03 21.28
N TYR A 509 -5.19 10.77 21.30
CA TYR A 509 -4.61 9.63 20.60
C TYR A 509 -4.16 9.92 19.15
N LEU A 510 -5.12 10.13 18.25
CA LEU A 510 -4.83 10.29 16.82
C LEU A 510 -3.98 11.55 16.56
N ARG A 511 -4.28 12.62 17.29
CA ARG A 511 -3.58 13.90 17.18
C ARG A 511 -2.09 13.74 17.50
N GLU A 512 -1.77 13.08 18.60
CA GLU A 512 -0.39 12.83 19.02
C GLU A 512 0.34 11.86 18.09
N LYS A 513 -0.36 10.82 17.60
CA LYS A 513 0.22 9.89 16.62
C LYS A 513 0.60 10.57 15.31
N LEU A 514 -0.21 11.52 14.86
CA LEU A 514 0.04 12.30 13.63
C LEU A 514 0.92 13.54 13.87
N GLY A 515 1.21 13.91 15.11
CA GLY A 515 1.92 15.15 15.44
C GLY A 515 1.16 16.41 15.02
N LEU A 516 -0.18 16.38 15.01
CA LEU A 516 -1.01 17.52 14.61
C LEU A 516 -1.38 18.37 15.84
N GLU A 517 -1.63 19.65 15.65
CA GLU A 517 -2.25 20.48 16.70
C GLU A 517 -3.77 20.29 16.74
N ARG A 518 -4.39 20.64 17.88
CA ARG A 518 -5.83 20.44 18.11
C ARG A 518 -6.70 21.17 17.09
N GLU A 519 -6.43 22.46 16.87
CA GLU A 519 -7.20 23.28 15.95
C GLU A 519 -7.01 22.83 14.50
N LEU A 520 -5.85 22.25 14.18
CA LEU A 520 -5.59 21.67 12.87
C LEU A 520 -6.45 20.43 12.64
N LEU A 521 -6.43 19.46 13.56
CA LEU A 521 -7.30 18.29 13.46
C LEU A 521 -8.79 18.70 13.42
N LYS A 522 -9.17 19.71 14.21
CA LYS A 522 -10.54 20.24 14.22
C LYS A 522 -10.96 20.79 12.86
N ARG A 523 -10.09 21.54 12.19
CA ARG A 523 -10.34 22.10 10.86
C ARG A 523 -10.41 21.01 9.79
N ALA A 524 -9.56 19.99 9.88
CA ALA A 524 -9.49 18.93 8.88
C ALA A 524 -10.65 17.92 8.98
N VAL A 525 -11.08 17.59 10.20
CA VAL A 525 -12.22 16.68 10.46
C VAL A 525 -13.57 17.43 10.38
N ARG A 526 -13.54 18.75 10.19
CA ARG A 526 -14.73 19.54 9.90
C ARG A 526 -14.98 19.52 8.40
N ASN A 527 -16.11 18.93 8.01
CA ASN A 527 -16.57 19.05 6.63
C ASN A 527 -16.91 20.49 6.30
N ALA A 528 -16.49 20.91 5.11
CA ALA A 528 -16.90 22.18 4.53
C ALA A 528 -18.43 22.23 4.48
N SER A 529 -19.03 23.29 4.99
CA SER A 529 -20.46 23.51 4.79
C SER A 529 -20.73 23.75 3.30
N THR A 530 -21.98 23.55 2.86
CA THR A 530 -22.38 23.94 1.50
C THR A 530 -22.01 25.40 1.20
N LYS A 531 -22.15 26.29 2.19
CA LYS A 531 -21.69 27.68 2.11
C LYS A 531 -20.19 27.78 1.87
N ASP A 532 -19.37 27.04 2.63
CA ASP A 532 -17.92 27.04 2.46
C ASP A 532 -17.51 26.52 1.07
N ILE A 533 -18.20 25.49 0.55
CA ILE A 533 -18.00 24.95 -0.80
C ILE A 533 -18.38 25.99 -1.86
N ALA A 534 -19.56 26.59 -1.75
CA ALA A 534 -20.03 27.61 -2.69
C ALA A 534 -19.10 28.84 -2.73
N THR A 535 -18.54 29.26 -1.60
CA THR A 535 -17.58 30.37 -1.56
C THR A 535 -16.25 30.09 -2.26
N ARG A 536 -15.91 28.80 -2.50
CA ARG A 536 -14.71 28.40 -3.25
C ARG A 536 -14.92 28.40 -4.78
N ASN A 537 -16.16 28.56 -5.25
CA ASN A 537 -16.45 28.68 -6.67
C ASN A 537 -15.94 30.04 -7.19
N VAL A 538 -14.68 30.07 -7.62
CA VAL A 538 -14.10 31.24 -8.28
C VAL A 538 -14.79 31.40 -9.64
N VAL A 539 -15.52 32.50 -9.82
CA VAL A 539 -16.00 32.89 -11.14
C VAL A 539 -14.81 33.45 -11.90
N ALA A 540 -14.62 33.03 -13.16
CA ALA A 540 -13.47 33.39 -13.99
C ALA A 540 -13.33 34.89 -14.29
N THR A 541 -14.24 35.73 -13.80
CA THR A 541 -14.32 37.16 -14.10
C THR A 541 -13.99 37.99 -12.85
N PRO A 542 -13.00 38.89 -12.89
CA PRO A 542 -12.71 39.79 -11.78
C PRO A 542 -13.93 40.68 -11.47
N GLY A 543 -14.42 40.65 -10.22
CA GLY A 543 -15.54 41.48 -9.75
C GLY A 543 -16.91 40.80 -9.69
N SER A 544 -17.05 39.56 -10.17
CA SER A 544 -18.28 38.79 -9.98
C SER A 544 -18.30 38.06 -8.63
N LEU A 545 -19.48 38.04 -7.98
CA LEU A 545 -19.71 37.27 -6.76
C LEU A 545 -19.50 35.77 -7.01
N PRO A 546 -18.94 35.00 -6.05
CA PRO A 546 -18.82 33.54 -6.15
C PRO A 546 -20.16 32.90 -6.52
N SER A 547 -20.15 31.94 -7.45
CA SER A 547 -21.37 31.23 -7.84
C SER A 547 -21.93 30.47 -6.63
N PRO A 548 -23.19 30.72 -6.22
CA PRO A 548 -23.78 30.02 -5.07
C PRO A 548 -24.15 28.56 -5.38
N TYR A 549 -24.04 28.16 -6.65
CA TYR A 549 -24.47 26.85 -7.13
C TYR A 549 -23.46 25.77 -6.75
N ILE A 550 -23.95 24.69 -6.15
CA ILE A 550 -23.20 23.47 -5.86
C ILE A 550 -23.84 22.37 -6.69
N ALA A 551 -23.06 21.72 -7.54
CA ALA A 551 -23.47 20.49 -8.19
C ALA A 551 -23.02 19.31 -7.32
N VAL A 552 -23.96 18.48 -6.89
CA VAL A 552 -23.66 17.23 -6.19
C VAL A 552 -23.64 16.13 -7.26
N ILE A 553 -22.46 15.59 -7.53
CA ILE A 553 -22.29 14.44 -8.41
C ILE A 553 -22.25 13.20 -7.52
N ALA A 554 -23.34 12.45 -7.46
CA ALA A 554 -23.38 11.14 -6.83
C ALA A 554 -22.85 10.10 -7.83
N MET A 555 -21.55 9.78 -7.75
CA MET A 555 -20.97 8.65 -8.48
C MET A 555 -21.19 7.38 -7.65
N ASP A 556 -22.30 6.71 -7.93
CA ASP A 556 -22.82 5.62 -7.11
C ASP A 556 -22.33 4.25 -7.62
N GLY A 557 -21.06 3.94 -7.37
CA GLY A 557 -20.50 2.62 -7.70
C GLY A 557 -20.85 1.53 -6.66
N ASP A 558 -21.13 1.94 -5.42
CA ASP A 558 -21.35 1.06 -4.27
C ASP A 558 -22.54 1.49 -3.39
N GLU A 559 -23.49 2.24 -3.95
CA GLU A 559 -24.68 2.75 -3.25
C GLU A 559 -24.41 3.75 -2.10
N MET A 560 -23.17 4.24 -1.93
CA MET A 560 -22.83 5.28 -0.95
C MET A 560 -23.66 6.57 -1.13
N GLY A 561 -24.06 6.89 -2.35
CA GLY A 561 -24.91 8.04 -2.65
C GLY A 561 -26.28 7.93 -1.96
N LYS A 562 -26.87 6.73 -1.93
CA LYS A 562 -28.12 6.45 -1.22
C LYS A 562 -27.97 6.57 0.30
N TRP A 563 -26.82 6.19 0.85
CA TRP A 563 -26.56 6.27 2.29
C TRP A 563 -26.36 7.71 2.77
N ILE A 564 -25.71 8.55 1.96
CA ILE A 564 -25.50 9.97 2.30
C ILE A 564 -26.79 10.78 2.14
N SER A 565 -27.68 10.43 1.21
CA SER A 565 -28.96 11.13 1.04
C SER A 565 -29.99 10.85 2.15
N GLY A 566 -29.76 9.82 2.96
CA GLY A 566 -30.71 9.34 3.97
C GLY A 566 -31.67 8.31 3.40
#